data_AF-A0A9E2JGA5-F1
#
_entry.id   AF-A0A9E2JGA5-F1
#
_cell.length_a   1.000
_cell.length_b   1.000
_cell.length_c   1.000
_cell.angle_alpha   90.00
_cell.angle_beta   90.00
_cell.angle_gamma   90.00
#
_symmetry.space_group_name_H-M   'P 1'
#
loop_
_entity.id
_entity.type
_entity.pdbx_description
1 polymer ?
#
loop_
_entity_poly.entity_id
_entity_poly.type
_entity_poly.pdbx_seq_one_letter_code
_entity_poly.pdbx_strand_id
1 'polypeptide(L)'
;MECSETRELLDAWLDRELSPELAEGIEQHLESCPDCAEESASLGRLAASLEAMPPIQAPTRLAGQTLKAFRRELNRPGLRDWWRGLSLAMRGAACGAALAGMVFGIVIGSTLASSLDGSSAVSYIQFLYDTGGILP
;
A
#
# COMPACT_ATOMS: atom_id res chain seq x y z
N MET A 1 3.41 33.67 -7.86
CA MET A 1 4.07 33.41 -6.57
C MET A 1 4.59 34.72 -6.03
N GLU A 2 4.44 34.92 -4.73
CA GLU A 2 4.91 36.13 -4.03
C GLU A 2 6.34 35.93 -3.51
N CYS A 3 7.12 37.00 -3.36
CA CYS A 3 8.51 36.89 -2.88
C CYS A 3 8.62 36.21 -1.51
N SER A 4 7.66 36.43 -0.60
CA SER A 4 7.67 35.80 0.73
C SER A 4 7.53 34.28 0.63
N GLU A 5 6.61 33.81 -0.21
CA GLU A 5 6.37 32.38 -0.45
C GLU A 5 7.58 31.74 -1.13
N THR A 6 8.16 32.39 -2.14
CA THR A 6 9.37 31.88 -2.81
C THR A 6 10.51 31.71 -1.81
N ARG A 7 10.78 32.73 -0.97
CA ARG A 7 11.86 32.70 0.03
C ARG A 7 11.72 31.55 1.03
N GLU A 8 10.51 31.29 1.51
CA GLU A 8 10.23 30.17 2.42
C GLU A 8 10.49 28.80 1.78
N LEU A 9 10.42 28.71 0.45
CA LEU A 9 10.57 27.47 -0.31
C LEU A 9 11.93 27.31 -0.99
N LEU A 10 12.84 28.28 -0.90
CA LEU A 10 14.14 28.24 -1.59
C LEU A 10 15.00 27.04 -1.16
N ASP A 11 15.04 26.72 0.13
CA ASP A 11 15.82 25.58 0.63
C ASP A 11 15.29 24.25 0.08
N ALA A 12 13.97 24.03 0.17
CA ALA A 12 13.31 22.84 -0.37
C ALA A 12 13.44 22.74 -1.89
N TRP A 13 13.45 23.88 -2.61
CA TRP A 13 13.70 23.93 -4.04
C TRP A 13 15.15 23.52 -4.38
N LEU A 14 16.14 24.05 -3.66
CA LEU A 14 17.55 23.69 -3.82
C LEU A 14 17.80 22.20 -3.57
N ASP A 15 17.15 21.65 -2.54
CA ASP A 15 17.22 20.23 -2.18
C ASP A 15 16.37 19.31 -3.08
N ARG A 16 15.63 19.88 -4.04
CA ARG A 16 14.72 19.17 -4.98
C ARG A 16 13.61 18.38 -4.27
N GLU A 17 13.09 18.93 -3.19
CA GLU A 17 12.04 18.31 -2.38
C GLU A 17 10.62 18.77 -2.76
N LEU A 18 10.51 19.76 -3.64
CA LEU A 18 9.23 20.30 -4.10
C LEU A 18 8.59 19.44 -5.20
N SER A 19 7.27 19.54 -5.32
CA SER A 19 6.57 18.98 -6.48
C SER A 19 6.99 19.71 -7.77
N PRO A 20 6.89 19.07 -8.94
CA PRO A 20 7.26 19.69 -10.21
C PRO A 20 6.55 21.02 -10.47
N GLU A 21 5.28 21.13 -10.09
CA GLU A 21 4.46 22.33 -10.30
C GLU A 21 4.93 23.50 -9.43
N LEU A 22 5.33 23.23 -8.18
CA LEU A 22 5.87 24.25 -7.28
C LEU A 22 7.28 24.68 -7.70
N ALA A 23 8.10 23.72 -8.13
CA ALA A 23 9.45 24.02 -8.62
C ALA A 23 9.42 24.93 -9.85
N GLU A 24 8.53 24.66 -10.82
CA GLU A 24 8.36 25.50 -12.00
C GLU A 24 7.89 26.92 -11.63
N GLY A 25 6.97 27.04 -10.67
CA GLY A 25 6.53 28.36 -10.17
C GLY A 25 7.66 29.18 -9.56
N ILE A 26 8.57 28.54 -8.80
CA ILE A 26 9.75 29.18 -8.24
C ILE A 26 10.71 29.59 -9.35
N GLU A 27 10.99 28.71 -10.32
CA GLU A 27 11.88 29.02 -11.45
C GLU A 27 11.41 30.25 -12.23
N GLN A 28 10.12 30.33 -12.56
CA GLN A 28 9.53 31.51 -13.21
C GLN A 28 9.64 32.77 -12.35
N HIS A 29 9.51 32.65 -11.02
CA HIS A 29 9.70 33.77 -10.11
C HIS A 29 11.16 34.24 -10.07
N LEU A 30 12.13 33.32 -10.06
CA LEU A 30 13.56 33.65 -10.08
C LEU A 30 13.98 34.34 -11.38
N GLU A 31 13.34 34.02 -12.51
CA GLU A 31 13.57 34.72 -13.79
C GLU A 31 13.07 36.18 -13.77
N SER A 32 12.06 36.48 -12.96
CA SER A 32 11.40 37.80 -12.92
C SER A 32 11.77 38.66 -11.71
N CYS A 33 12.29 38.06 -10.62
CA CYS A 33 12.64 38.76 -9.40
C CYS A 33 14.15 38.66 -9.08
N PRO A 34 14.93 39.74 -9.30
CA PRO A 34 16.37 39.73 -9.06
C PRO A 34 16.73 39.52 -7.59
N ASP A 35 15.93 40.04 -6.64
CA ASP A 35 16.20 39.88 -5.21
C ASP A 35 16.14 38.41 -4.77
N CYS A 36 15.11 37.68 -5.23
CA CYS A 36 14.97 36.26 -4.94
C CYS A 36 16.03 35.41 -5.67
N ALA A 37 16.44 35.82 -6.87
CA ALA A 37 17.53 35.18 -7.61
C ALA A 37 18.89 35.36 -6.91
N GLU A 38 19.15 36.52 -6.33
CA GLU A 38 20.37 36.76 -5.56
C GLU A 38 20.40 35.91 -4.28
N GLU A 39 19.25 35.81 -3.60
CA GLU A 39 19.09 35.01 -2.39
C GLU A 39 19.29 33.51 -2.66
N SER A 40 18.65 32.97 -3.69
CA SER A 40 18.84 31.56 -4.09
C SER A 40 20.28 31.27 -4.51
N ALA A 41 20.93 32.19 -5.22
CA ALA A 41 22.35 32.07 -5.57
C ALA A 41 23.26 32.12 -4.32
N SER A 42 22.90 32.91 -3.31
CA SER A 42 23.62 32.97 -2.03
C SER A 42 23.53 31.66 -1.27
N LEU A 43 22.33 31.09 -1.14
CA LEU A 43 22.09 29.77 -0.55
C LEU A 43 22.84 28.67 -1.30
N GLY A 44 22.80 28.69 -2.65
CA GLY A 44 23.55 27.74 -3.47
C GLY A 44 25.06 27.81 -3.28
N ARG A 45 25.65 29.01 -3.11
CA ARG A 45 27.08 29.17 -2.78
C ARG A 45 27.43 28.60 -1.40
N LEU A 46 26.54 28.79 -0.43
CA LEU A 46 26.70 28.22 0.92
C LEU A 46 26.68 26.69 0.85
N ALA A 47 25.69 26.10 0.17
CA ALA A 47 25.58 24.66 -0.02
C ALA A 47 26.82 24.07 -0.70
N ALA A 48 27.27 24.68 -1.80
CA ALA A 48 28.48 24.25 -2.50
C ALA A 48 29.75 24.32 -1.62
N SER A 49 29.82 25.30 -0.71
CA SER A 49 30.94 25.43 0.23
C SER A 49 30.94 24.31 1.28
N LEU A 50 29.75 23.87 1.72
CA LEU A 50 29.60 22.74 2.63
C LEU A 50 29.90 21.40 1.93
N GLU A 51 29.47 21.23 0.69
CA GLU A 51 29.77 20.04 -0.12
C GLU A 51 31.27 19.89 -0.43
N ALA A 52 31.99 21.01 -0.55
CA ALA A 52 33.44 21.01 -0.76
C ALA A 52 34.25 20.58 0.48
N MET A 53 33.60 20.41 1.64
CA MET A 53 34.30 19.96 2.85
C MET A 53 34.80 18.51 2.70
N PRO A 54 35.93 18.15 3.35
CA PRO A 54 36.43 16.79 3.30
C PRO A 54 35.37 15.79 3.79
N PRO A 55 35.14 14.68 3.04
CA PRO A 55 34.13 13.71 3.43
C PRO A 55 34.53 13.03 4.74
N ILE A 56 33.58 12.97 5.68
CA ILE A 56 33.76 12.22 6.91
C ILE A 56 33.56 10.73 6.60
N GLN A 57 34.57 9.91 6.93
CA GLN A 57 34.48 8.47 6.76
C GLN A 57 33.42 7.89 7.70
N ALA A 58 32.36 7.32 7.12
CA ALA A 58 31.33 6.64 7.88
C ALA A 58 31.92 5.40 8.59
N PRO A 59 31.50 5.08 9.84
CA PRO A 59 31.92 3.86 10.51
C PRO A 59 31.57 2.62 9.70
N THR A 60 32.49 1.65 9.60
CA THR A 60 32.33 0.43 8.80
C THR A 60 31.07 -0.39 9.11
N ARG A 61 30.55 -0.28 10.34
CA ARG A 61 29.32 -0.96 10.77
C ARG A 61 28.03 -0.25 10.37
N LEU A 62 28.07 1.04 10.03
CA LEU A 62 26.88 1.85 9.78
C LEU A 62 26.07 1.29 8.61
N ALA A 63 26.72 1.06 7.47
CA ALA A 63 26.07 0.54 6.26
C ALA A 63 25.37 -0.82 6.50
N GLY A 64 26.02 -1.70 7.26
CA GLY A 64 25.44 -3.01 7.61
C GLY A 64 24.23 -2.89 8.52
N GLN A 65 24.27 -1.98 9.49
CA GLN A 65 23.18 -1.74 10.44
C GLN A 65 21.96 -1.09 9.76
N THR A 66 22.18 -0.05 8.96
CA THR A 66 21.11 0.64 8.24
C THR A 66 20.43 -0.29 7.23
N LEU A 67 21.20 -1.05 6.45
CA LEU A 67 20.63 -2.02 5.50
C LEU A 67 19.86 -3.14 6.21
N LYS A 68 20.35 -3.63 7.36
CA LYS A 68 19.62 -4.63 8.16
C LYS A 68 18.30 -4.07 8.71
N ALA A 69 18.31 -2.84 9.24
CA ALA A 69 17.11 -2.18 9.73
C ALA A 69 16.09 -1.96 8.60
N PHE A 70 16.56 -1.46 7.44
CA PHE A 70 15.73 -1.23 6.26
C PHE A 70 15.10 -2.53 5.73
N ARG A 71 15.89 -3.62 5.64
CA ARG A 71 15.37 -4.94 5.24
C ARG A 71 14.34 -5.49 6.20
N ARG A 72 14.44 -5.19 7.51
CA ARG A 72 13.45 -5.62 8.50
C ARG A 72 12.12 -4.90 8.30
N GLU A 73 12.15 -3.62 7.95
CA GLU A 73 10.94 -2.85 7.70
C GLU A 73 10.24 -3.29 6.40
N LEU A 74 11.01 -3.55 5.35
CA LEU A 74 10.46 -4.09 4.09
C LEU A 74 9.95 -5.53 4.23
N ASN A 75 10.63 -6.37 5.01
CA ASN A 75 10.16 -7.72 5.30
C ASN A 75 9.19 -7.70 6.47
N ARG A 76 7.94 -7.31 6.20
CA ARG A 76 6.85 -7.74 7.07
C ARG A 76 6.77 -9.27 6.99
N PRO A 77 6.88 -10.00 8.11
CA PRO A 77 6.85 -11.46 8.09
C PRO A 77 5.56 -11.90 7.41
N GLY A 78 5.69 -12.53 6.24
CA GLY A 78 4.54 -12.99 5.48
C GLY A 78 3.90 -14.18 6.18
N LEU A 79 2.69 -14.56 5.74
CA LEU A 79 2.01 -15.77 6.21
C LEU A 79 2.92 -17.01 6.12
N ARG A 80 3.84 -17.04 5.14
CA ARG A 80 4.85 -18.11 4.98
C ARG A 80 5.86 -18.17 6.12
N ASP A 81 6.33 -17.05 6.64
CA ASP A 81 7.30 -17.04 7.73
C ASP A 81 6.63 -17.38 9.06
N TRP A 82 5.39 -16.91 9.25
CA TRP A 82 4.53 -17.35 10.36
C TRP A 82 4.23 -18.86 10.29
N TRP A 83 3.86 -19.40 9.12
CA TRP A 83 3.61 -20.84 8.94
C TRP A 83 4.89 -21.68 9.11
N ARG A 84 6.05 -21.13 8.71
CA ARG A 84 7.35 -21.76 8.97
C ARG A 84 7.71 -21.76 10.45
N GLY A 85 7.21 -20.82 11.23
CA GLY A 85 7.33 -20.78 12.69
C GLY A 85 6.53 -21.86 13.43
N LEU A 86 5.48 -22.44 12.82
CA LEU A 86 4.70 -23.52 13.45
C LEU A 86 5.52 -24.82 13.54
N SER A 87 5.41 -25.50 14.68
CA SER A 87 5.94 -26.86 14.87
C SER A 87 5.28 -27.86 13.91
N LEU A 88 5.96 -28.97 13.63
CA LEU A 88 5.45 -30.01 12.71
C LEU A 88 4.05 -30.50 13.11
N ALA A 89 3.78 -30.63 14.42
CA ALA A 89 2.48 -31.02 14.95
C ALA A 89 1.39 -29.98 14.67
N MET A 90 1.67 -28.68 14.87
CA MET A 90 0.71 -27.61 14.60
C MET A 90 0.41 -27.46 13.11
N ARG A 91 1.40 -27.67 12.23
CA ARG A 91 1.17 -27.68 10.78
C ARG A 91 0.22 -28.81 10.37
N GLY A 92 0.43 -30.00 10.93
CA GLY A 92 -0.46 -31.15 10.71
C GLY A 92 -1.90 -30.86 11.15
N ALA A 93 -2.08 -30.28 12.34
CA ALA A 93 -3.39 -29.92 12.87
C ALA A 93 -4.11 -28.87 12.00
N ALA A 94 -3.39 -27.84 11.53
CA ALA A 94 -3.97 -26.79 10.69
C ALA A 94 -4.43 -27.32 9.32
N CYS A 95 -3.61 -28.17 8.67
CA CYS A 95 -4.02 -28.84 7.44
C CYS A 95 -5.23 -29.77 7.66
N GLY A 96 -5.22 -30.53 8.76
CA GLY A 96 -6.33 -31.42 9.12
C GLY A 96 -7.64 -30.68 9.34
N ALA A 97 -7.61 -29.57 10.06
CA ALA A 97 -8.80 -28.73 10.31
C ALA A 97 -9.33 -28.11 9.02
N ALA A 98 -8.46 -27.61 8.13
CA ALA A 98 -8.87 -27.05 6.84
C ALA A 98 -9.55 -28.11 5.95
N LEU A 99 -8.98 -29.32 5.87
CA LEU A 99 -9.57 -30.42 5.11
C LEU A 99 -10.91 -30.87 5.69
N ALA A 100 -11.00 -31.01 7.03
CA ALA A 100 -12.24 -31.37 7.70
C ALA A 100 -13.35 -30.33 7.44
N GLY A 101 -13.02 -29.04 7.55
CA GLY A 101 -13.95 -27.94 7.25
C GLY A 101 -14.41 -27.94 5.78
N MET A 102 -13.51 -28.19 4.83
CA MET A 102 -13.86 -28.29 3.41
C MET A 102 -14.81 -29.45 3.14
N VAL A 103 -14.54 -30.64 3.68
CA VAL A 103 -15.42 -31.81 3.55
C VAL A 103 -16.78 -31.54 4.19
N PHE A 104 -16.79 -30.95 5.39
CA PHE A 104 -18.02 -30.62 6.10
C PHE A 104 -18.88 -29.61 5.30
N GLY A 105 -18.25 -28.59 4.72
CA GLY A 105 -18.91 -27.62 3.85
C GLY A 105 -19.50 -28.26 2.58
N ILE A 106 -18.78 -29.19 1.94
CA ILE A 106 -19.27 -29.95 0.78
C ILE A 106 -20.49 -30.79 1.16
N VAL A 107 -20.43 -31.51 2.28
CA VAL A 107 -21.55 -32.35 2.76
C VAL A 107 -22.77 -31.48 3.02
N ILE A 108 -22.64 -30.41 3.81
CA ILE A 108 -23.76 -29.51 4.10
C ILE A 108 -24.31 -28.88 2.81
N GLY A 109 -23.44 -28.38 1.93
CA GLY A 109 -23.85 -27.78 0.66
C GLY A 109 -24.62 -28.76 -0.22
N SER A 110 -24.16 -30.01 -0.31
CA SER A 110 -24.84 -31.05 -1.08
C SER A 110 -26.21 -31.42 -0.49
N THR A 111 -26.34 -31.48 0.84
CA THR A 111 -27.63 -31.74 1.51
C THR A 111 -28.62 -30.60 1.28
N LEU A 112 -28.17 -29.34 1.38
CA LEU A 112 -29.00 -28.17 1.08
C LEU A 112 -29.42 -28.14 -0.38
N ALA A 113 -28.50 -28.39 -1.31
CA ALA A 113 -28.78 -28.43 -2.74
C ALA A 113 -29.83 -29.51 -3.07
N SER A 114 -29.70 -30.71 -2.50
CA SER A 114 -30.70 -31.78 -2.67
C SER A 114 -32.06 -31.45 -2.05
N SER A 115 -32.10 -30.64 -0.99
CA SER A 115 -33.36 -30.19 -0.37
C SER A 115 -34.07 -29.13 -1.21
N LEU A 116 -33.33 -28.36 -2.01
CA LEU A 116 -33.89 -27.36 -2.93
C LEU A 116 -34.35 -28.00 -4.24
N ASP A 117 -33.70 -29.08 -4.68
CA ASP A 117 -34.07 -29.87 -5.87
C ASP A 117 -35.27 -30.79 -5.61
N GLY A 118 -35.46 -31.21 -4.36
CA GLY A 118 -36.61 -31.98 -3.89
C GLY A 118 -37.87 -31.13 -3.66
N SER A 119 -38.79 -31.15 -4.62
CA SER A 119 -40.25 -31.07 -4.37
C SER A 119 -40.93 -29.74 -4.02
N SER A 120 -40.36 -28.56 -4.22
CA SER A 120 -41.10 -27.30 -3.95
C SER A 120 -41.17 -26.25 -5.06
N ALA A 121 -40.17 -26.15 -5.94
CA ALA A 121 -40.20 -25.11 -6.98
C ALA A 121 -41.20 -25.40 -8.12
N VAL A 122 -41.27 -26.64 -8.59
CA VAL A 122 -42.15 -27.03 -9.72
C VAL A 122 -43.60 -27.22 -9.27
N SER A 123 -43.83 -27.73 -8.05
CA SER A 123 -45.21 -27.97 -7.55
C SER A 123 -45.95 -26.67 -7.23
N TYR A 124 -45.27 -25.60 -6.83
CA TYR A 124 -45.91 -24.33 -6.47
C TYR A 124 -46.39 -23.56 -7.72
N ILE A 125 -45.59 -23.56 -8.79
CA ILE A 125 -45.99 -22.95 -10.07
C ILE A 125 -47.14 -23.73 -10.72
N GLN A 126 -47.09 -25.08 -10.67
CA GLN A 126 -48.18 -25.91 -11.17
C GLN A 126 -49.49 -25.72 -10.38
N PHE A 127 -49.40 -25.63 -9.03
CA PHE A 127 -50.55 -25.37 -8.18
C PHE A 127 -51.18 -23.99 -8.42
N LEU A 128 -50.36 -22.95 -8.64
CA LEU A 128 -50.84 -21.62 -8.99
C LEU A 128 -51.51 -21.55 -10.37
N TYR A 129 -51.05 -22.36 -11.33
CA TYR A 129 -51.73 -22.49 -12.63
C TYR A 129 -53.04 -23.27 -12.53
N ASP A 130 -53.11 -24.30 -11.68
CA ASP A 130 -54.30 -25.15 -11.53
C ASP A 130 -55.43 -24.48 -10.71
N THR A 131 -55.07 -23.56 -9.80
CA THR A 131 -56.03 -22.85 -8.93
C THR A 131 -56.46 -21.45 -9.43
N GLY A 132 -55.94 -20.99 -10.57
CA GLY A 132 -56.11 -19.61 -11.04
C GLY A 132 -56.87 -19.42 -12.36
N GLY A 133 -57.51 -20.47 -12.90
CA GLY A 133 -58.28 -20.42 -14.15
C GLY A 133 -59.73 -19.91 -14.04
N ILE A 134 -60.03 -18.96 -13.15
CA ILE A 134 -61.35 -18.31 -13.09
C ILE A 134 -61.16 -16.79 -13.15
N LEU A 135 -61.25 -16.29 -14.40
CA LEU A 135 -61.58 -14.91 -14.75
C LEU A 135 -62.89 -14.46 -14.05
N PRO A 136 -63.06 -13.17 -13.74
CA PRO A 136 -63.34 -12.16 -14.77
C PRO A 136 -62.18 -11.23 -15.11
#